data_AF-A0A0C1DHQ5-F1
#
_entry.id   AF-A0A0C1DHQ5-F1
#
_cell.length_a   1.000
_cell.length_b   1.000
_cell.length_c   1.000
_cell.angle_alpha   90.00
_cell.angle_beta   90.00
_cell.angle_gamma   90.00
#
_symmetry.space_group_name_H-M   'P 1'
#
loop_
_entity.id
_entity.type
_entity.pdbx_description
1 polymer ?
#
loop_
_entity_poly.entity_id
_entity_poly.type
_entity_poly.pdbx_seq_one_letter_code
_entity_poly.pdbx_strand_id
1 'polypeptide(L)'
;MNNGKSAGAITVSGKIEKLGMTTFQYGTHLLKTADKSYALKSASINFDNYLNREVTVKGKKVAGYPIDGGPELIDVSLIKL
;
A
#
# COMPACT_ATOMS: atom_id res chain seq x y z
N MET A 1 27.11 3.87 14.15
CA MET A 1 26.16 2.92 13.51
C MET A 1 25.00 3.72 12.95
N ASN A 2 24.97 4.02 11.64
CA ASN A 2 23.87 4.76 11.03
C ASN A 2 23.68 4.33 9.56
N ASN A 3 23.16 3.12 9.35
CA ASN A 3 22.66 2.70 8.04
C ASN A 3 21.17 2.34 8.15
N GLY A 4 20.37 3.31 8.58
CA GLY A 4 18.94 3.31 8.30
C GLY A 4 18.76 3.55 6.81
N LYS A 5 18.85 2.48 6.02
CA LYS A 5 18.59 2.46 4.58
C LYS A 5 17.19 3.04 4.40
N SER A 6 17.10 4.32 4.07
CA SER A 6 15.84 5.02 3.84
C SER A 6 15.07 4.24 2.79
N ALA A 7 14.09 3.44 3.22
CA ALA A 7 13.09 2.90 2.33
C ALA A 7 12.42 4.14 1.73
N GLY A 8 12.83 4.49 0.51
CA GLY A 8 12.48 5.73 -0.15
C GLY A 8 10.97 5.88 -0.15
N ALA A 9 10.49 7.09 0.15
CA ALA A 9 9.08 7.36 -0.02
C ALA A 9 8.70 7.11 -1.48
N ILE A 10 7.60 6.39 -1.70
CA ILE A 10 7.05 6.14 -3.02
C ILE A 10 5.74 6.89 -3.17
N THR A 11 5.46 7.28 -4.40
CA THR A 11 4.19 7.85 -4.82
C THR A 11 3.65 6.99 -5.95
N VAL A 12 2.42 6.51 -5.82
CA VAL A 12 1.82 5.63 -6.82
C VAL A 12 0.32 5.91 -6.92
N SER A 13 -0.18 5.93 -8.16
CA SER A 13 -1.59 6.14 -8.45
C SER A 13 -2.26 4.82 -8.79
N GLY A 14 -3.51 4.68 -8.38
CA GLY A 14 -4.31 3.50 -8.66
C GLY A 14 -5.66 3.52 -7.96
N LYS A 15 -6.43 2.47 -8.16
CA LYS A 15 -7.75 2.30 -7.57
C LYS A 15 -7.64 1.62 -6.21
N ILE A 16 -8.24 2.18 -5.17
CA ILE A 16 -8.35 1.51 -3.87
C ILE A 16 -9.48 0.49 -3.90
N GLU A 17 -9.16 -0.75 -3.52
CA GLU A 17 -10.10 -1.84 -3.36
C GLU A 17 -9.96 -2.49 -1.97
N LYS A 18 -11.05 -3.06 -1.47
CA LYS A 18 -11.02 -3.77 -0.19
C LYS A 18 -10.25 -5.07 -0.33
N LEU A 19 -9.45 -5.41 0.68
CA LEU A 19 -8.78 -6.71 0.69
C LEU A 19 -9.83 -7.80 0.87
N GLY A 20 -9.94 -8.69 -0.12
CA GLY A 20 -10.83 -9.85 -0.11
C GLY A 20 -10.16 -11.06 0.54
N MET A 21 -10.60 -12.27 0.15
CA MET A 21 -9.92 -13.50 0.52
C MET A 21 -8.56 -13.58 -0.18
N THR A 22 -7.47 -13.51 0.60
CA THR A 22 -6.10 -13.55 0.09
C THR A 22 -5.29 -14.63 0.80
N THR A 23 -4.29 -15.19 0.10
CA THR A 23 -3.33 -16.14 0.69
C THR A 23 -2.35 -15.46 1.63
N PHE A 24 -2.07 -14.17 1.40
CA PHE A 24 -1.25 -13.34 2.26
C PHE A 24 -2.08 -12.67 3.36
N GLN A 25 -1.52 -12.56 4.57
CA GLN A 25 -2.21 -12.10 5.78
C GLN A 25 -1.75 -10.70 6.22
N TYR A 26 -1.60 -9.76 5.27
CA TYR A 26 -1.15 -8.40 5.57
C TYR A 26 -1.81 -7.34 4.68
N GLY A 27 -1.77 -6.10 5.18
CA GLY A 27 -2.52 -4.99 4.59
C GLY A 27 -4.01 -5.07 4.95
N THR A 28 -4.71 -3.99 4.64
CA THR A 28 -6.17 -3.88 4.85
C THR A 28 -6.91 -3.68 3.53
N HIS A 29 -6.22 -3.14 2.54
CA HIS A 29 -6.75 -2.75 1.24
C HIS A 29 -5.68 -2.99 0.17
N LEU A 30 -6.11 -2.98 -1.09
CA LEU A 30 -5.24 -3.02 -2.25
C LEU A 30 -5.30 -1.69 -3.00
N LEU A 31 -4.15 -1.26 -3.50
CA LEU A 31 -4.08 -0.29 -4.59
C LEU A 31 -3.81 -1.06 -5.88
N LYS A 32 -4.80 -1.12 -6.77
CA LYS A 32 -4.63 -1.68 -8.11
C LYS A 32 -4.13 -0.60 -9.06
N THR A 33 -2.96 -0.81 -9.64
CA THR A 33 -2.44 -0.02 -10.75
C THR A 33 -2.64 -0.78 -12.06
N ALA A 34 -2.24 -0.18 -13.19
CA ALA A 34 -2.29 -0.85 -14.48
C ALA A 34 -1.44 -2.14 -14.52
N ASP A 35 -0.26 -2.12 -13.88
CA ASP A 35 0.73 -3.19 -14.03
C ASP A 35 0.75 -4.16 -12.85
N LYS A 36 0.38 -3.72 -11.64
CA LYS A 36 0.42 -4.54 -10.44
C LYS A 36 -0.46 -4.00 -9.32
N SER A 37 -0.51 -4.76 -8.22
CA SER A 37 -1.22 -4.37 -7.01
C SER A 37 -0.24 -4.14 -5.85
N TYR A 38 -0.63 -3.28 -4.91
CA TYR A 38 0.07 -3.04 -3.67
C TYR A 38 -0.87 -3.26 -2.49
N ALA A 39 -0.41 -3.93 -1.43
CA ALA A 39 -1.12 -3.94 -0.16
C ALA A 39 -0.93 -2.61 0.55
N LEU A 40 -1.99 -2.12 1.17
CA LEU A 40 -2.00 -0.85 1.89
C LEU A 40 -2.22 -1.08 3.39
N LYS A 41 -1.41 -0.39 4.18
CA LYS A 41 -1.69 -0.15 5.60
C LYS A 41 -1.50 1.32 5.92
N SER A 42 -2.14 1.78 6.97
CA SER A 42 -1.88 3.10 7.56
C SER A 42 -2.35 3.08 9.00
N ALA A 43 -1.67 3.84 9.87
CA ALA A 43 -2.09 4.02 11.25
C ALA A 43 -3.17 5.12 11.40
N SER A 44 -3.26 6.04 10.44
CA SER A 44 -4.09 7.25 10.56
C SER A 44 -5.09 7.45 9.43
N ILE A 45 -5.04 6.63 8.37
CA ILE A 45 -5.90 6.78 7.19
C ILE A 45 -6.87 5.61 7.12
N ASN A 46 -8.16 5.92 7.10
CA ASN A 46 -9.19 4.95 6.78
C ASN A 46 -9.38 4.87 5.25
N PHE A 47 -8.92 3.78 4.64
CA PHE A 47 -9.04 3.55 3.20
C PHE A 47 -10.48 3.27 2.73
N ASP A 48 -11.39 2.90 3.64
CA ASP A 48 -12.80 2.67 3.29
C ASP A 48 -13.44 3.94 2.66
N ASN A 49 -12.99 5.13 3.07
CA ASN A 49 -13.41 6.42 2.53
C ASN A 49 -13.04 6.65 1.05
N TYR A 50 -12.16 5.81 0.51
CA TYR A 50 -11.62 5.91 -0.85
C TYR A 50 -11.89 4.67 -1.69
N LEU A 51 -12.75 3.75 -1.21
CA LEU A 51 -13.09 2.54 -1.95
C LEU A 51 -13.61 2.85 -3.35
N ASN A 52 -13.10 2.09 -4.31
CA ASN A 52 -13.40 2.19 -5.73
C ASN A 52 -13.05 3.54 -6.37
N ARG A 53 -12.25 4.39 -5.70
CA ARG A 53 -11.75 5.65 -6.25
C ARG A 53 -10.33 5.50 -6.73
N GLU A 54 -10.03 6.21 -7.81
CA GLU A 54 -8.67 6.41 -8.27
C GLU A 54 -8.03 7.51 -7.41
N VAL A 55 -6.88 7.19 -6.83
CA VAL A 55 -6.16 8.06 -5.92
C VAL A 55 -4.66 7.95 -6.18
N THR A 56 -3.93 8.97 -5.77
CA THR A 56 -2.48 8.94 -5.65
C THR A 56 -2.09 8.82 -4.19
N VAL A 57 -1.46 7.71 -3.83
CA VAL A 57 -0.97 7.48 -2.46
C VAL A 57 0.52 7.80 -2.36
N LYS A 58 0.93 8.38 -1.24
CA LYS A 58 2.34 8.56 -0.87
C LYS A 58 2.61 7.85 0.45
N GLY A 59 3.63 7.01 0.45
CA GLY A 59 3.98 6.19 1.61
C GLY A 59 5.39 5.63 1.52
N LYS A 60 5.70 4.68 2.40
CA LYS A 60 6.99 3.96 2.38
C LYS A 60 6.74 2.49 2.13
N LYS A 61 7.59 1.87 1.30
CA LYS A 61 7.61 0.41 1.21
C LYS A 61 8.05 -0.18 2.55
N VAL A 62 7.33 -1.18 3.02
CA VAL A 62 7.67 -1.90 4.24
C VAL A 62 8.66 -3.01 3.89
N ALA A 63 9.86 -2.95 4.46
CA ALA A 63 10.87 -3.98 4.27
C ALA A 63 10.38 -5.34 4.79
N GLY A 64 10.82 -6.42 4.16
CA GLY A 64 10.35 -7.78 4.48
C GLY A 64 9.07 -8.20 3.75
N TYR A 65 8.51 -7.34 2.89
CA TYR A 65 7.39 -7.67 2.01
C TYR A 65 7.81 -7.57 0.54
N PRO A 66 7.22 -8.36 -0.36
CA PRO A 66 6.11 -9.29 -0.10
C PRO A 66 6.49 -10.57 0.65
N ILE A 67 5.50 -11.20 1.30
CA ILE A 67 5.59 -12.53 1.94
C ILE A 67 4.55 -13.43 1.26
N ASP A 68 4.83 -14.73 1.14
CA ASP A 68 3.92 -15.74 0.59
C ASP A 68 3.33 -15.40 -0.80
N GLY A 69 4.15 -14.76 -1.64
CA GLY A 69 3.76 -14.36 -3.01
C GLY A 69 2.75 -13.21 -3.08
N GLY A 70 2.48 -12.51 -1.96
CA GLY A 70 1.61 -11.34 -1.93
C GLY A 70 2.20 -10.12 -2.66
N PRO A 71 1.48 -8.99 -2.67
CA PRO A 71 1.95 -7.73 -3.25
C PRO A 71 2.92 -6.98 -2.31
N GLU A 72 3.67 -6.02 -2.84
CA GLU A 72 4.45 -5.12 -1.99
C GLU A 72 3.55 -4.35 -1.01
N LEU A 73 4.00 -4.19 0.23
CA LEU A 73 3.25 -3.46 1.27
C LEU A 73 3.71 -2.00 1.36
N ILE A 74 2.75 -1.09 1.33
CA ILE A 74 2.95 0.35 1.49
C ILE A 74 2.34 0.81 2.81
N ASP A 75 3.15 1.44 3.65
CA ASP A 75 2.68 2.24 4.78
C ASP A 75 2.35 3.64 4.30
N VAL A 76 1.05 3.92 4.12
CA VAL A 76 0.55 5.14 3.50
C VAL A 76 0.45 6.24 4.54
N SER A 77 1.12 7.35 4.26
CA SER A 77 1.08 8.56 5.07
C SER A 77 0.18 9.65 4.48
N LEU A 78 -0.14 9.58 3.18
CA LEU A 78 -0.92 10.62 2.50
C LEU A 78 -1.66 10.05 1.28
N ILE A 79 -2.88 10.54 1.06
CA ILE A 79 -3.71 10.25 -0.12
C ILE A 79 -4.07 11.58 -0.80
N LYS A 80 -3.99 11.61 -2.13
CA LYS A 80 -4.51 12.68 -3.00
C LYS A 80 -5.53 12.09 -3.96
N LEU A 81 -6.61 12.83 -4.19
CA LEU A 81 -7.61 12.56 -5.23
C LEU A 81 -7.17 13.20 -6.54
#